data_AF-A0A932MYW9-F1
#
_entry.id   AF-A0A932MYW9-F1
#
_cell.length_a   1.000
_cell.length_b   1.000
_cell.length_c   1.000
_cell.angle_alpha   90.00
_cell.angle_beta   90.00
_cell.angle_gamma   90.00
#
_symmetry.space_group_name_H-M   'P 1'
#
loop_
_entity.id
_entity.type
_entity.pdbx_description
1 polymer ?
#
loop_
_entity_poly.entity_id
_entity_poly.type
_entity_poly.pdbx_seq_one_letter_code
_entity_poly.pdbx_strand_id
1 'polypeptide(L)'
;MHQLTKDPELFKNDGVSTTSSPERNYSSFELQRYLDYCSELLSIISQLAALYVQNFPDQIISNAVNDIELLSNGLSRKIWQKIMMIKQCPISCENLRLP
;
A
#
# COMPACT_ATOMS: atom_id res chain seq x y z
N MET A 1 4.43 11.05 -0.73
CA MET A 1 2.96 11.10 -0.76
C MET A 1 2.41 10.43 0.48
N HIS A 2 1.62 11.15 1.27
CA HIS A 2 1.04 10.65 2.52
C HIS A 2 -0.46 10.40 2.29
N GLN A 3 -0.89 9.13 2.33
CA GLN A 3 -2.27 8.74 2.08
C GLN A 3 -3.00 8.55 3.42
N LEU A 4 -3.66 9.63 3.88
CA LEU A 4 -4.37 9.66 5.17
C LEU A 4 -5.48 8.61 5.26
N THR A 5 -6.24 8.38 4.19
CA THR A 5 -7.32 7.36 4.15
C THR A 5 -6.82 5.91 4.20
N LYS A 6 -5.51 5.70 4.03
CA LYS A 6 -4.84 4.39 4.01
C LYS A 6 -3.79 4.29 5.12
N ASP A 7 -3.98 5.06 6.19
CA ASP A 7 -3.08 5.09 7.33
C ASP A 7 -3.49 4.03 8.37
N PRO A 8 -2.65 3.03 8.66
CA PRO A 8 -2.90 2.04 9.70
C PRO A 8 -3.03 2.64 11.11
N GLU A 9 -2.41 3.79 11.38
CA GLU A 9 -2.48 4.44 12.69
C GLU A 9 -3.90 4.85 13.08
N LEU A 10 -4.77 5.04 12.08
CA LEU A 10 -6.19 5.30 12.31
C LEU A 10 -6.90 4.14 13.01
N PHE A 11 -6.41 2.90 12.89
CA PHE A 11 -6.97 1.74 13.58
C PHE A 11 -6.44 1.60 15.02
N LYS A 12 -5.29 2.21 15.34
CA LYS A 12 -4.71 2.16 16.69
C LYS A 12 -5.28 3.22 17.64
N ASN A 13 -5.87 4.28 17.11
CA ASN A 13 -6.25 5.44 17.90
C ASN A 13 -7.77 5.50 18.13
N ASP A 14 -8.16 5.51 19.41
CA ASP A 14 -9.41 6.10 19.95
C ASP A 14 -9.44 7.63 19.77
N GLY A 15 -8.74 8.16 18.75
CA GLY A 15 -8.62 9.58 18.49
C GLY A 15 -9.95 10.12 17.99
N VAL A 16 -10.45 11.16 18.68
CA VAL A 16 -11.69 11.85 18.32
C VAL A 16 -11.55 12.42 16.90
N SER A 17 -12.44 11.99 16.01
CA SER A 17 -12.50 12.53 14.64
C SER A 17 -12.81 14.04 14.69
N THR A 18 -12.15 14.81 13.82
CA THR A 18 -12.45 16.23 13.64
C THR A 18 -13.25 16.45 12.37
N THR A 19 -13.85 17.62 12.17
CA THR A 19 -14.57 17.97 10.94
C THR A 19 -13.70 17.87 9.68
N SER A 20 -12.37 17.99 9.82
CA SER A 20 -11.42 17.87 8.70
C SER A 20 -10.85 16.46 8.54
N SER A 21 -11.22 15.51 9.39
CA SER A 21 -10.75 14.13 9.30
C SER A 21 -11.41 13.42 8.10
N PRO A 22 -10.63 12.71 7.26
CA PRO A 22 -11.19 11.94 6.16
C PRO A 22 -12.12 10.83 6.63
N GLU A 23 -13.13 10.51 5.83
CA GLU A 23 -14.04 9.38 6.09
C GLU A 23 -13.30 8.03 6.06
N ARG A 24 -13.65 7.16 7.01
CA ARG A 24 -13.06 5.83 7.17
C ARG A 24 -13.93 4.78 6.49
N ASN A 25 -13.69 4.57 5.20
CA ASN A 25 -14.51 3.70 4.36
C ASN A 25 -14.04 2.23 4.28
N TYR A 26 -13.00 1.84 5.01
CA TYR A 26 -12.46 0.48 4.97
C TYR A 26 -12.41 -0.13 6.37
N SER A 27 -12.88 -1.38 6.50
CA SER A 27 -12.51 -2.23 7.64
C SER A 27 -11.03 -2.59 7.59
N SER A 28 -10.49 -3.10 8.70
CA SER A 28 -9.11 -3.61 8.76
C SER A 28 -8.85 -4.66 7.69
N PHE A 29 -9.83 -5.55 7.47
CA PHE A 29 -9.75 -6.60 6.45
C PHE A 29 -9.78 -6.04 5.02
N GLU A 30 -10.68 -5.10 4.74
CA GLU A 30 -10.78 -4.47 3.42
C GLU A 30 -9.53 -3.67 3.08
N LEU A 31 -8.97 -2.96 4.07
CA LEU A 31 -7.72 -2.21 3.88
C LEU A 31 -6.53 -3.15 3.67
N GLN A 32 -6.43 -4.24 4.43
CA GLN A 32 -5.37 -5.23 4.20
C GLN A 32 -5.46 -5.80 2.78
N ARG A 33 -6.65 -6.23 2.34
CA ARG A 33 -6.86 -6.76 1.00
C ARG A 33 -6.51 -5.74 -0.09
N TYR A 34 -6.89 -4.47 0.09
CA TYR A 34 -6.51 -3.40 -0.81
C TYR A 34 -4.97 -3.28 -0.94
N LEU A 35 -4.26 -3.33 0.19
CA LEU A 35 -2.81 -3.25 0.23
C LEU A 35 -2.12 -4.49 -0.40
N ASP A 36 -2.68 -5.69 -0.20
CA ASP A 36 -2.21 -6.91 -0.87
C ASP A 36 -2.34 -6.78 -2.40
N TYR A 37 -3.48 -6.29 -2.91
CA TYR A 37 -3.66 -6.05 -4.35
C TYR A 37 -2.71 -5.00 -4.92
N CYS A 38 -2.40 -3.94 -4.17
CA CYS A 38 -1.37 -2.99 -4.60
C CYS A 38 0.00 -3.66 -4.73
N SER A 39 0.34 -4.59 -3.84
CA SER A 39 1.61 -5.32 -3.91
C SER A 39 1.66 -6.26 -5.12
N GLU A 40 0.56 -6.95 -5.44
CA GLU A 40 0.45 -7.75 -6.67
C GLU A 40 0.61 -6.90 -7.93
N LEU A 41 -0.07 -5.75 -7.97
CA LEU A 41 0.05 -4.82 -9.10
C LEU A 41 1.50 -4.33 -9.29
N LEU A 42 2.20 -4.00 -8.21
CA LEU A 42 3.62 -3.63 -8.27
C LEU A 42 4.50 -4.76 -8.81
N SER A 43 4.23 -6.01 -8.41
CA SER A 43 4.95 -7.18 -8.95
C SER A 43 4.73 -7.34 -10.45
N ILE A 44 3.49 -7.16 -10.92
CA ILE A 44 3.16 -7.22 -12.35
C ILE A 44 3.88 -6.13 -13.12
N ILE A 45 3.93 -4.90 -12.58
CA ILE A 45 4.64 -3.77 -13.20
C ILE A 45 6.14 -4.07 -13.32
N SER A 46 6.78 -4.58 -12.27
CA SER A 46 8.21 -4.94 -12.31
C SER A 46 8.47 -6.07 -13.33
N GLN A 47 7.61 -7.08 -13.39
CA GLN A 47 7.76 -8.17 -14.35
C GLN A 47 7.57 -7.68 -15.80
N LEU A 48 6.63 -6.77 -16.03
CA LEU A 48 6.44 -6.14 -17.33
C LEU A 48 7.70 -5.34 -17.73
N ALA A 49 8.28 -4.57 -16.81
CA ALA A 49 9.52 -3.84 -17.04
C ALA A 49 10.68 -4.79 -17.42
N ALA A 50 10.84 -5.91 -16.71
CA ALA A 50 11.84 -6.93 -17.03
C ALA A 50 11.65 -7.50 -18.45
N LEU A 51 10.41 -7.71 -18.91
CA LEU A 51 10.12 -8.15 -20.27
C LEU A 51 10.52 -7.12 -21.34
N TYR A 52 10.47 -5.82 -21.03
CA TYR A 52 10.92 -4.78 -21.96
C TYR A 52 12.42 -4.87 -22.23
N VAL A 53 13.26 -5.01 -21.20
CA VAL A 53 14.73 -5.13 -21.37
C VAL A 53 15.11 -6.42 -22.10
N GLN A 54 14.37 -7.51 -21.89
CA GLN A 54 14.62 -8.77 -22.59
C GLN A 54 14.47 -8.65 -24.12
N ASN A 55 13.52 -7.82 -24.59
CA ASN A 55 13.24 -7.65 -26.02
C ASN A 55 13.97 -6.45 -26.63
N PHE A 56 14.43 -5.50 -25.80
CA PHE A 56 15.12 -4.29 -26.22
C PHE A 56 16.37 -4.06 -25.35
N PRO A 57 17.50 -4.71 -25.69
CA PRO A 57 18.74 -4.60 -24.94
C PRO A 57 19.41 -3.24 -25.24
N ASP A 58 18.92 -2.21 -24.58
CA ASP A 58 19.43 -0.83 -24.62
C ASP A 58 19.73 -0.35 -23.20
N GLN A 59 20.85 0.38 -23.03
CA GLN A 59 21.32 0.83 -21.72
C GLN A 59 20.36 1.80 -21.03
N ILE A 60 19.68 2.67 -21.79
CA ILE A 60 18.72 3.62 -21.25
C ILE A 60 17.50 2.88 -20.74
N ILE A 61 17.02 1.88 -21.51
CA ILE A 61 15.89 1.03 -21.10
C ILE A 61 16.27 0.23 -19.84
N SER A 62 17.47 -0.35 -19.79
CA SER A 62 17.95 -1.10 -18.62
C SER A 62 17.99 -0.24 -17.36
N ASN A 63 18.49 0.99 -17.45
CA ASN A 63 18.50 1.92 -16.32
C ASN A 63 17.08 2.27 -15.86
N ALA A 64 16.16 2.54 -16.79
CA ALA A 64 14.77 2.85 -16.46
C ALA A 64 14.05 1.67 -15.79
N VAL A 65 14.31 0.43 -16.23
CA VAL A 65 13.76 -0.77 -15.59
C VAL A 65 14.30 -0.94 -14.17
N ASN A 66 15.60 -0.70 -13.96
CA ASN A 66 16.18 -0.73 -12.62
C ASN A 66 15.51 0.31 -11.69
N ASP A 67 15.21 1.52 -12.19
CA ASP A 67 14.49 2.53 -11.39
C ASP A 67 13.05 2.09 -11.04
N ILE A 68 12.36 1.43 -11.97
CA ILE A 68 11.03 0.84 -11.73
C ILE A 68 11.12 -0.25 -10.66
N GLU A 69 12.09 -1.15 -10.75
CA GLU A 69 12.28 -2.22 -9.78
C GLU A 69 12.60 -1.66 -8.38
N LEU A 70 13.48 -0.67 -8.29
CA LEU A 70 13.80 0.02 -7.04
C LEU A 70 12.57 0.69 -6.43
N LEU A 71 11.78 1.40 -7.23
CA LEU A 71 10.56 2.06 -6.78
C LEU A 71 9.52 1.04 -6.31
N SER A 72 9.24 0.01 -7.10
CA SER A 72 8.28 -1.05 -6.77
C SER A 72 8.68 -1.77 -5.49
N ASN A 73 9.96 -2.15 -5.35
CA ASN A 73 10.47 -2.79 -4.13
C ASN A 73 10.35 -1.88 -2.90
N GLY A 74 10.64 -0.58 -3.06
CA GLY A 74 10.47 0.42 -2.01
C GLY A 74 9.01 0.59 -1.57
N LEU A 75 8.08 0.61 -2.53
CA LEU A 75 6.64 0.72 -2.26
C LEU A 75 6.09 -0.56 -1.62
N SER A 76 6.44 -1.75 -2.13
CA SER A 76 6.04 -3.03 -1.54
C SER A 76 6.49 -3.17 -0.09
N ARG A 77 7.71 -2.71 0.25
CA ARG A 77 8.19 -2.69 1.64
C ARG A 77 7.33 -1.78 2.54
N LYS A 78 6.97 -0.59 2.06
CA LYS A 78 6.09 0.35 2.80
C LYS A 78 4.68 -0.22 2.97
N ILE A 79 4.17 -0.91 1.96
CA ILE A 79 2.87 -1.59 2.04
C ILE A 79 2.92 -2.70 3.09
N TRP A 80 3.97 -3.51 3.11
CA TRP A 80 4.13 -4.58 4.09
C TRP A 80 4.20 -4.03 5.53
N GLN A 81 4.91 -2.92 5.74
CA GLN A 81 4.90 -2.22 7.03
C GLN A 81 3.49 -1.82 7.45
N LYS A 82 2.68 -1.29 6.52
CA LYS A 82 1.28 -0.94 6.80
C LYS A 82 0.44 -2.15 7.18
N ILE A 83 0.57 -3.27 6.46
CA ILE A 83 -0.13 -4.51 6.77
C ILE A 83 0.25 -5.03 8.17
N MET A 84 1.53 -5.00 8.53
CA MET A 84 1.97 -5.40 9.87
C MET A 84 1.34 -4.54 10.97
N MET A 85 1.22 -3.23 10.75
CA MET A 85 0.54 -2.33 11.70
C MET A 85 -0.95 -2.66 11.86
N ILE A 86 -1.64 -3.01 10.76
CA ILE A 86 -3.06 -3.43 10.80
C ILE A 86 -3.21 -4.73 11.59
N LYS A 87 -2.36 -5.74 11.33
CA LYS A 87 -2.42 -7.04 12.02
C LYS A 87 -2.15 -6.97 13.52
N GLN A 88 -1.43 -5.96 13.97
CA GLN A 88 -1.14 -5.71 15.39
C GLN A 88 -2.30 -5.00 16.12
N CYS A 89 -3.34 -4.57 15.40
CA CYS A 89 -4.52 -3.94 15.99
C CYS A 89 -5.50 -5.00 16.50
N PRO A 90 -5.89 -5.00 17.79
CA PRO A 90 -6.90 -5.93 18.29
C PRO A 90 -8.26 -5.68 17.61
N ILE A 91 -9.03 -6.77 17.40
CA ILE A 91 -10.31 -6.84 16.69
C ILE A 91 -11.40 -5.90 17.29
N SER A 92 -11.19 -5.39 18.51
CA SER A 92 -12.17 -4.57 19.24
C SER A 92 -12.49 -3.21 18.61
N CYS A 93 -11.71 -2.71 17.65
CA CYS A 93 -11.99 -1.42 16.97
C CYS A 93 -13.04 -1.51 15.84
N GLU A 94 -13.60 -2.70 15.56
CA GLU A 94 -14.53 -2.91 14.44
C GLU A 94 -15.95 -2.33 14.70
N ASN A 95 -16.22 -1.84 15.92
CA ASN A 95 -17.53 -1.31 16.33
C ASN A 95 -17.72 0.21 16.11
N LEU A 96 -16.80 0.93 15.45
CA LEU A 96 -17.00 2.35 15.13
C LEU A 96 -17.67 2.61 13.78
N ARG A 97 -18.50 1.66 13.30
CA ARG A 97 -19.44 1.90 12.20
C ARG A 97 -20.70 2.51 12.81
N LEU A 98 -20.63 3.78 13.22
CA LEU A 98 -21.85 4.56 13.46
C LEU A 98 -22.53 4.81 12.09
N PRO A 99 -23.87 4.73 12.02
CA PRO A 99 -24.62 5.00 10.80
C PRO A 99 -24.45 6.45 10.30
#